data_AF-A0A2U1J542-F1
#
_entry.id   AF-A0A2U1J542-F1
#
_cell.length_a   1.000
_cell.length_b   1.000
_cell.length_c   1.000
_cell.angle_alpha   90.00
_cell.angle_beta   90.00
_cell.angle_gamma   90.00
#
_symmetry.space_group_name_H-M   'P 1'
#
loop_
_entity.id
_entity.type
_entity.pdbx_description
1 polymer ?
#
loop_
_entity_poly.entity_id
_entity_poly.type
_entity_poly.pdbx_seq_one_letter_code
_entity_poly.pdbx_strand_id
1 'polypeptide(L)'
;MDYLYWITVLLTLLGLYYIFSLLARKNHSYSSVSRNSRLQTNNISSQRQPIGLGYGSGFVQDYLDGLSSETFDVGINIGKGDDRVGLDSDEIKMIMKDEKVSFDSARLIRQQRIMLKNNIDPNTGLPLDPKAFVFSS
;
A
#
# COMPACT_ATOMS: atom_id res chain seq x y z
N MET A 1 -34.30 -29.33 -36.50
CA MET A 1 -32.86 -29.56 -36.26
C MET A 1 -32.15 -28.30 -35.75
N ASP A 2 -32.89 -27.20 -35.59
CA ASP A 2 -32.30 -25.86 -35.37
C ASP A 2 -32.03 -25.56 -33.89
N TYR A 3 -32.75 -26.20 -32.96
CA TYR A 3 -32.58 -25.97 -31.52
C TYR A 3 -31.21 -26.43 -31.00
N LEU A 4 -30.63 -27.48 -31.58
CA LEU A 4 -29.33 -28.00 -31.14
C LEU A 4 -28.20 -27.00 -31.43
N TYR A 5 -28.28 -26.28 -32.56
CA TYR A 5 -27.34 -25.20 -32.90
C TYR A 5 -27.49 -24.01 -31.94
N TRP A 6 -28.72 -23.61 -31.64
CA TRP A 6 -28.94 -22.51 -30.68
C TRP A 6 -28.48 -22.85 -29.26
N ILE A 7 -28.60 -24.10 -28.83
CA ILE A 7 -28.11 -24.56 -27.53
C ILE A 7 -26.57 -24.50 -27.45
N THR A 8 -25.85 -24.92 -28.50
CA THR A 8 -24.38 -24.85 -28.51
C THR A 8 -23.88 -23.39 -28.58
N VAL A 9 -24.57 -22.52 -29.32
CA VAL A 9 -24.29 -21.08 -29.35
C VAL A 9 -24.50 -20.46 -27.96
N LEU A 10 -25.59 -20.81 -27.27
CA LEU A 10 -25.86 -20.30 -25.92
C LEU A 10 -24.78 -20.75 -24.90
N LEU A 11 -24.39 -22.03 -24.94
CA LEU A 11 -23.37 -22.59 -24.04
C LEU A 11 -21.99 -21.96 -24.26
N THR A 12 -21.62 -21.72 -25.53
CA THR A 12 -20.33 -21.07 -25.86
C THR A 12 -20.31 -19.61 -25.41
N LEU A 13 -21.40 -18.86 -25.59
CA LEU A 13 -21.51 -17.49 -25.09
C LEU A 13 -21.46 -17.41 -23.56
N LEU A 14 -22.13 -18.33 -22.85
CA LEU A 14 -22.06 -18.42 -21.39
C LEU A 14 -20.63 -18.75 -20.90
N GLY A 15 -19.95 -19.68 -21.57
CA GLY A 15 -18.56 -20.03 -21.24
C GLY A 15 -17.61 -18.85 -21.44
N LEU A 16 -17.73 -18.14 -22.56
CA LEU A 16 -16.92 -16.94 -22.83
C LEU A 16 -17.21 -15.81 -21.83
N TYR A 17 -18.48 -15.58 -21.49
CA TYR A 17 -18.86 -14.61 -20.47
C TYR A 17 -18.27 -14.97 -19.10
N TYR A 18 -18.33 -16.25 -18.71
CA TYR A 18 -17.77 -16.71 -17.45
C TYR A 18 -16.25 -16.50 -17.39
N ILE A 19 -15.52 -16.87 -18.46
CA ILE A 19 -14.07 -16.65 -18.57
C ILE A 19 -13.76 -15.15 -18.54
N PHE A 20 -14.47 -14.33 -19.31
CA PHE A 20 -14.31 -12.88 -19.30
C PHE A 20 -14.57 -12.27 -17.92
N SER A 21 -15.58 -12.74 -17.18
CA SER A 21 -15.86 -12.28 -15.82
C SER A 21 -14.76 -12.66 -14.83
N LEU A 22 -14.13 -13.82 -15.02
CA LEU A 22 -12.97 -14.27 -14.24
C LEU A 22 -11.74 -13.39 -14.50
N LEU A 23 -11.50 -13.02 -15.75
CA LEU A 23 -10.43 -12.08 -16.11
C LEU A 23 -10.72 -10.65 -15.65
N ALA A 24 -11.97 -10.18 -15.78
CA ALA A 24 -12.39 -8.85 -15.34
C ALA A 24 -12.37 -8.69 -13.81
N ARG A 25 -12.48 -9.79 -13.05
CA ARG A 25 -12.39 -9.77 -11.57
C ARG A 25 -11.01 -9.41 -11.03
N LYS A 26 -9.96 -9.42 -11.85
CA LYS A 26 -8.60 -9.02 -11.45
C LYS A 26 -8.24 -7.59 -11.86
N ASN A 27 -9.22 -6.73 -12.11
CA ASN A 27 -8.99 -5.30 -12.28
C ASN A 27 -9.85 -4.52 -11.29
N HIS A 28 -9.59 -4.69 -9.99
CA HIS A 28 -9.84 -3.58 -9.07
C HIS A 28 -8.75 -2.53 -9.33
N SER A 29 -8.98 -1.74 -10.37
CA SER A 29 -8.42 -0.41 -10.49
C SER A 29 -8.73 0.31 -9.17
N TYR A 30 -7.68 0.63 -8.42
CA TYR A 30 -7.77 1.60 -7.35
C TYR A 30 -8.23 2.92 -7.99
N SER A 31 -9.49 3.27 -7.75
CA SER A 31 -10.03 4.57 -8.06
C SER A 31 -9.27 5.60 -7.23
N SER A 32 -8.35 6.34 -7.86
CA SER A 32 -7.80 7.56 -7.29
C SER A 32 -8.95 8.57 -7.22
N VAL A 33 -9.45 8.81 -6.01
CA VAL A 33 -10.46 9.82 -5.73
C VAL A 33 -9.86 11.18 -6.08
N SER A 34 -10.23 11.74 -7.24
CA SER A 34 -10.07 13.17 -7.51
C SER A 34 -11.05 13.92 -6.62
N ARG A 35 -10.55 14.64 -5.61
CA ARG A 35 -11.35 15.60 -4.84
C ARG A 35 -10.65 16.94 -4.76
N ASN A 36 -11.38 17.94 -5.24
CA ASN A 36 -11.02 19.35 -5.35
C ASN A 36 -10.45 19.91 -4.04
N SER A 37 -9.19 20.33 -4.09
CA SER A 37 -8.56 21.13 -3.05
C SER A 37 -9.11 22.55 -3.10
N ARG A 38 -10.04 22.84 -2.20
CA ARG A 38 -10.50 24.20 -1.93
C ARG A 38 -9.32 24.99 -1.36
N LEU A 39 -8.90 26.02 -2.08
CA LEU A 39 -7.85 26.95 -1.66
C LEU A 39 -8.22 27.58 -0.32
N GLN A 40 -7.43 27.32 0.71
CA GLN A 40 -7.45 28.09 1.95
C GLN A 40 -6.07 28.68 2.21
N THR A 41 -6.10 29.96 2.53
CA THR A 41 -5.08 30.97 2.28
C THR A 41 -3.97 31.01 3.34
N ASN A 42 -2.82 31.52 2.89
CA ASN A 42 -1.57 31.72 3.61
C ASN A 42 -1.69 32.43 4.96
N ASN A 43 -1.02 31.89 5.98
CA ASN A 43 -0.39 32.66 7.07
C ASN A 43 0.87 31.91 7.54
N ILE A 44 2.02 32.53 7.30
CA ILE A 44 3.36 32.00 7.59
C ILE A 44 3.64 32.25 9.07
N SER A 45 3.24 31.29 9.90
CA SER A 45 3.84 31.03 11.21
C SER A 45 4.57 29.71 11.11
N SER A 46 5.83 29.66 11.55
CA SER A 46 6.77 28.54 11.46
C SER A 46 6.20 27.21 11.98
N GLN A 47 5.34 26.58 11.19
CA GLN A 47 4.83 25.24 11.39
C GLN A 47 5.80 24.32 10.68
N ARG A 48 6.52 23.54 11.48
CA ARG A 48 7.13 22.28 11.01
C ARG A 48 6.04 21.56 10.22
N GLN A 49 6.25 21.39 8.93
CA GLN A 49 5.34 20.64 8.06
C GLN A 49 5.10 19.28 8.75
N PRO A 50 3.86 18.87 9.05
CA PRO A 50 3.63 17.52 9.52
C PRO A 50 4.15 16.57 8.44
N ILE A 51 5.19 15.82 8.78
CA ILE A 51 5.72 14.74 7.94
C ILE A 51 4.58 13.72 7.83
N GLY A 52 3.93 13.70 6.66
CA GLY A 52 2.77 12.87 6.38
C GLY A 52 1.50 13.68 6.16
N LEU A 53 1.22 13.99 4.89
CA LEU A 53 -0.15 14.22 4.41
C LEU A 53 -0.89 12.87 4.43
N GLY A 54 -1.03 12.29 5.63
CA GLY A 54 -1.38 10.89 5.80
C GLY A 54 -2.77 10.62 5.23
N TYR A 55 -2.86 9.62 4.36
CA TYR A 55 -4.10 9.02 3.91
C TYR A 55 -4.54 7.86 4.84
N GLY A 56 -4.05 7.84 6.08
CA GLY A 56 -4.31 6.79 7.06
C GLY A 56 -5.74 6.84 7.62
N SER A 57 -6.30 5.67 7.92
CA SER A 57 -7.67 5.50 8.46
C SER A 57 -7.79 5.64 9.98
N GLY A 58 -6.73 6.14 10.65
CA GLY A 58 -6.65 6.30 12.10
C GLY A 58 -6.17 5.04 12.82
N PHE A 59 -5.60 5.19 14.02
CA PHE A 59 -4.92 4.09 14.73
C PHE A 59 -5.82 2.89 15.04
N VAL A 60 -7.13 3.11 15.27
CA VAL A 60 -8.09 2.02 15.49
C VAL A 60 -8.17 1.12 14.27
N GLN A 61 -8.28 1.70 13.08
CA GLN A 61 -8.32 0.90 11.86
C GLN A 61 -6.98 0.23 11.59
N ASP A 62 -5.86 0.91 11.87
CA ASP A 62 -4.53 0.34 11.68
C ASP A 62 -4.33 -0.92 12.54
N TYR A 63 -4.84 -0.90 13.78
CA TYR A 63 -4.82 -2.06 14.67
C TYR A 63 -5.67 -3.22 14.12
N LEU A 64 -6.89 -2.92 13.63
CA LEU A 64 -7.77 -3.91 13.01
C LEU A 64 -7.18 -4.52 11.73
N ASP A 65 -6.42 -3.71 10.97
CA ASP A 65 -5.70 -4.12 9.77
C ASP A 65 -4.45 -4.96 10.07
N GLY A 66 -4.12 -5.17 11.36
CA GLY A 66 -2.96 -5.95 11.79
C GLY A 66 -1.63 -5.20 11.67
N LEU A 67 -1.65 -3.86 11.68
CA LEU A 67 -0.46 -3.01 11.59
C LEU A 67 0.18 -2.74 12.97
N SER A 68 0.23 -3.78 13.80
CA SER A 68 0.81 -3.75 15.14
C SER A 68 1.62 -5.03 15.37
N SER A 69 2.75 -4.92 16.05
CA SER A 69 3.65 -6.02 16.41
C SER A 69 4.22 -5.82 17.81
N GLU A 70 4.99 -6.79 18.30
CA GLU A 70 5.67 -6.69 19.61
C GLU A 70 6.63 -5.49 19.67
N THR A 71 7.33 -5.21 18.56
CA THR A 71 8.29 -4.10 18.48
C THR A 71 7.64 -2.77 18.05
N PHE A 72 6.35 -2.79 17.73
CA PHE A 72 5.60 -1.63 17.26
C PHE A 72 4.13 -1.72 17.67
N ASP A 73 3.79 -1.13 18.82
CA ASP A 73 2.43 -1.15 19.36
C ASP A 73 1.68 0.17 19.13
N VAL A 74 0.60 0.11 18.35
CA VAL A 74 -0.32 1.26 18.14
C VAL A 74 -1.45 1.31 19.16
N GLY A 75 -1.60 0.28 20.00
CA GLY A 75 -2.62 0.21 21.05
C GLY A 75 -2.50 1.33 22.07
N ILE A 76 -1.27 1.80 22.34
CA ILE A 76 -1.02 2.95 23.23
C ILE A 76 -1.64 4.23 22.67
N ASN A 77 -1.64 4.42 21.35
CA ASN A 77 -2.25 5.59 20.71
C ASN A 77 -3.78 5.52 20.83
N ILE A 78 -4.36 4.35 20.60
CA ILE A 78 -5.81 4.11 20.76
C ILE A 78 -6.24 4.39 22.21
N GLY A 79 -5.50 3.84 23.19
CA GLY A 79 -5.82 4.02 24.62
C GLY A 79 -5.71 5.47 25.11
N LYS A 80 -4.97 6.32 24.39
CA LYS A 80 -4.84 7.76 24.67
C LYS A 80 -5.84 8.63 23.92
N GLY A 81 -6.71 8.05 23.07
CA GLY A 81 -7.61 8.82 22.22
C GLY A 81 -6.86 9.70 21.22
N ASP A 82 -5.81 9.16 20.61
CA ASP A 82 -4.98 9.90 19.65
C ASP A 82 -5.73 10.08 18.31
N ASP A 83 -6.11 11.32 18.02
CA ASP A 83 -6.87 11.70 16.82
C ASP A 83 -6.00 11.97 15.57
N ARG A 84 -4.70 11.70 15.63
CA ARG A 84 -3.83 11.87 14.45
C ARG A 84 -4.25 10.91 13.33
N VAL A 85 -3.98 11.35 12.10
CA VAL A 85 -4.08 10.48 10.94
C VAL A 85 -3.09 9.33 11.14
N GLY A 86 -3.57 8.09 11.01
CA GLY A 86 -2.83 6.88 11.34
C GLY A 86 -1.59 6.63 10.47
N LEU A 87 -1.19 5.38 10.32
CA LEU A 87 0.00 5.00 9.57
C LEU A 87 -0.22 5.10 8.06
N ASP A 88 0.75 5.69 7.35
CA ASP A 88 0.88 5.52 5.90
C ASP A 88 1.35 4.08 5.61
N SER A 89 0.39 3.22 5.29
CA SER A 89 0.55 1.77 5.36
C SER A 89 0.04 1.03 4.12
N ASP A 90 -0.37 1.74 3.07
CA ASP A 90 -0.95 1.14 1.86
C ASP A 90 0.02 0.16 1.19
N GLU A 91 1.28 0.55 1.03
CA GLU A 91 2.29 -0.34 0.44
C GLU A 91 2.64 -1.51 1.36
N ILE A 92 2.62 -1.31 2.68
CA ILE A 92 2.86 -2.39 3.65
C ILE A 92 1.73 -3.42 3.57
N LYS A 93 0.47 -2.98 3.56
CA LYS A 93 -0.70 -3.84 3.38
C LYS A 93 -0.63 -4.63 2.07
N MET A 94 -0.16 -4.01 1.00
CA MET A 94 0.06 -4.68 -0.29
C MET A 94 1.13 -5.78 -0.16
N ILE A 95 2.28 -5.49 0.45
CA ILE A 95 3.36 -6.47 0.69
C ILE A 95 2.86 -7.63 1.56
N MET A 96 2.16 -7.37 2.65
CA MET A 96 1.58 -8.41 3.51
C MET A 96 0.64 -9.32 2.72
N LYS A 97 -0.20 -8.75 1.85
CA LYS A 97 -1.15 -9.50 1.02
C LYS A 97 -0.45 -10.35 -0.04
N ASP A 98 0.54 -9.78 -0.73
CA ASP A 98 1.20 -10.39 -1.88
C ASP A 98 2.23 -11.44 -1.45
N GLU A 99 3.01 -11.16 -0.42
CA GLU A 99 4.10 -12.02 0.06
C GLU A 99 3.71 -12.91 1.25
N LYS A 100 2.51 -12.72 1.81
CA LYS A 100 1.99 -13.49 2.97
C LYS A 100 2.89 -13.44 4.19
N VAL A 101 3.46 -12.26 4.45
CA VAL A 101 4.38 -12.00 5.56
C VAL A 101 3.72 -11.18 6.67
N SER A 102 4.31 -11.20 7.86
CA SER A 102 3.90 -10.36 8.99
C SER A 102 4.16 -8.87 8.73
N PHE A 103 3.56 -8.01 9.56
CA PHE A 103 3.73 -6.56 9.49
C PHE A 103 5.20 -6.12 9.54
N ASP A 104 6.00 -6.66 10.47
CA ASP A 104 7.42 -6.29 10.60
C ASP A 104 8.23 -6.72 9.39
N SER A 105 7.99 -7.93 8.87
CA SER A 105 8.63 -8.41 7.65
C SER A 105 8.24 -7.54 6.45
N ALA A 106 6.97 -7.18 6.32
CA ALA A 106 6.51 -6.29 5.25
C ALA A 106 7.15 -4.91 5.32
N ARG A 107 7.33 -4.35 6.52
CA ARG A 107 8.07 -3.10 6.73
C ARG A 107 9.53 -3.21 6.32
N LEU A 108 10.19 -4.32 6.66
CA LEU A 108 11.57 -4.58 6.24
C LEU A 108 11.68 -4.62 4.72
N ILE A 109 10.83 -5.41 4.06
CA ILE A 109 10.79 -5.52 2.60
C ILE A 109 10.53 -4.17 1.94
N ARG A 110 9.57 -3.39 2.46
CA ARG A 110 9.29 -2.03 2.01
C ARG A 110 10.55 -1.16 2.05
N GLN A 111 11.26 -1.18 3.18
CA GLN A 111 12.46 -0.38 3.36
C GLN A 111 13.58 -0.80 2.40
N GLN A 112 13.78 -2.10 2.24
CA GLN A 112 14.77 -2.64 1.29
C GLN A 112 14.47 -2.22 -0.15
N ARG A 113 13.18 -2.21 -0.55
CA ARG A 113 12.75 -1.70 -1.86
C ARG A 113 13.04 -0.21 -2.03
N ILE A 114 12.81 0.60 -1.00
CA ILE A 114 13.16 2.03 -1.03
C ILE A 114 14.67 2.21 -1.18
N MET A 115 15.48 1.46 -0.43
CA MET A 115 16.94 1.54 -0.53
C MET A 115 17.42 1.21 -1.94
N LEU A 116 16.97 0.08 -2.50
CA LEU A 116 17.31 -0.34 -3.86
C LEU A 116 16.89 0.71 -4.89
N LYS A 117 15.67 1.26 -4.77
CA LYS A 117 15.17 2.32 -5.66
C LYS A 117 16.05 3.58 -5.63
N ASN A 118 16.71 3.84 -4.50
CA ASN A 118 17.61 4.98 -4.31
C ASN A 118 19.09 4.64 -4.52
N ASN A 119 19.40 3.53 -5.21
CA ASN A 119 20.78 3.06 -5.42
C ASN A 119 21.56 2.86 -4.11
N ILE A 120 20.91 2.30 -3.10
CA ILE A 120 21.53 1.90 -1.83
C ILE A 120 21.38 0.38 -1.71
N ASP A 121 22.46 -0.30 -1.36
CA ASP A 121 22.44 -1.73 -1.09
C ASP A 121 21.67 -2.00 0.22
N PRO A 122 20.58 -2.77 0.19
CA PRO A 122 19.78 -3.07 1.38
C PRO A 122 20.51 -3.92 2.43
N ASN A 123 21.56 -4.66 2.03
CA ASN A 123 22.29 -5.53 2.96
C ASN A 123 23.40 -4.78 3.69
N THR A 124 24.18 -3.98 2.97
CA THR A 124 25.31 -3.22 3.54
C THR A 124 24.94 -1.81 3.96
N GLY A 125 23.83 -1.25 3.44
CA GLY A 125 23.46 0.15 3.63
C GLY A 125 24.33 1.14 2.85
N LEU A 126 25.26 0.65 2.02
CA LEU A 126 26.18 1.48 1.25
C LEU A 126 25.57 1.91 -0.09
N PRO A 127 25.96 3.08 -0.63
CA PRO A 127 25.58 3.44 -1.98
C PRO A 127 26.10 2.43 -3.00
N LEU A 128 25.28 2.10 -4.00
CA LEU A 128 25.66 1.28 -5.17
C LEU A 128 26.37 2.09 -6.26
N ASP A 129 26.56 3.39 -6.05
CA ASP A 129 27.30 4.26 -6.98
C ASP A 129 28.79 3.87 -7.00
N PRO A 130 29.36 3.51 -8.16
CA PRO A 130 30.79 3.18 -8.28
C PRO A 130 31.72 4.33 -7.91
N LYS A 131 31.22 5.57 -7.85
CA LYS A 131 31.98 6.76 -7.42
C LYS A 131 31.80 7.07 -5.94
N ALA A 132 30.98 6.31 -5.22
CA ALA A 132 30.81 6.52 -3.79
C ALA A 132 32.11 6.22 -3.06
N PHE A 133 32.58 7.20 -2.29
CA PHE A 133 33.71 7.05 -1.38
C PHE A 133 33.17 6.97 0.04
N VAL A 134 33.48 5.88 0.74
CA VAL A 134 33.03 5.63 2.11
C VAL A 134 34.23 5.40 3.02
N PHE A 135 34.17 5.95 4.23
CA PHE A 135 35.22 5.79 5.23
C PHE A 135 34.91 4.59 6.11
N SER A 136 35.87 3.68 6.28
CA SER A 136 35.81 2.63 7.30
C SER A 136 36.47 3.13 8.59
N SER A 137 35.77 3.03 9.71
CA SER A 137 36.27 3.27 11.07
C SER A 137 37.02 2.08 11.63
#